data_AF-A0A2E2BUW9-F1
#
_entry.id   AF-A0A2E2BUW9-F1
#
_cell.length_a   1.000
_cell.length_b   1.000
_cell.length_c   1.000
_cell.angle_alpha   90.00
_cell.angle_beta   90.00
_cell.angle_gamma   90.00
#
_symmetry.space_group_name_H-M   'P 1'
#
loop_
_entity.id
_entity.type
_entity.pdbx_description
1 polymer ?
#
loop_
_entity_poly.entity_id
_entity_poly.type
_entity_poly.pdbx_seq_one_letter_code
_entity_poly.pdbx_strand_id
1 'polypeptide(L)'
;FAICAIWIISRRGLMRLFQIPGLILIPLVYFYPARDNLDLLKWGIFFAGMLTIAQFSFWGNYLPRVYPLHLRGTGESFAANIGGRMIGTSAALATTSLTPLMPNKSTALAAACVVLAVYLIGSIACFWLPEPATEDPEDD
;
A
#
# COMPACT_ATOMS: atom_id res chain seq x y z
N PHE A 1 -10.85 6.66 4.93
CA PHE A 1 -9.69 6.86 5.82
C PHE A 1 -10.03 7.75 7.00
N ALA A 2 -10.35 9.04 6.81
CA ALA A 2 -10.61 10.00 7.89
C ALA A 2 -11.64 9.52 8.93
N ILE A 3 -12.77 8.98 8.49
CA ILE A 3 -13.80 8.43 9.39
C ILE A 3 -13.23 7.26 10.21
N CYS A 4 -12.58 6.28 9.58
CA CYS A 4 -12.00 5.12 10.29
C CYS A 4 -10.87 5.52 11.25
N ALA A 5 -10.12 6.58 10.95
CA ALA A 5 -9.06 7.10 11.80
C ALA A 5 -9.58 7.70 13.12
N ILE A 6 -10.84 8.16 13.15
CA ILE A 6 -11.48 8.67 14.38
C ILE A 6 -11.83 7.52 15.33
N TRP A 7 -12.25 6.37 14.80
CA TRP A 7 -12.70 5.22 15.60
C TRP A 7 -11.57 4.27 16.00
N ILE A 8 -10.44 4.29 15.28
CA ILE A 8 -9.32 3.35 15.50
C ILE A 8 -8.12 4.11 16.05
N ILE A 9 -7.86 3.89 17.35
CA ILE A 9 -6.76 4.51 18.10
C ILE A 9 -5.38 4.00 17.65
N SER A 10 -5.27 2.71 17.27
CA SER A 10 -4.00 2.15 16.81
C SER A 10 -3.74 2.47 15.34
N ARG A 11 -2.66 3.22 15.09
CA ARG A 11 -2.18 3.51 13.73
C ARG A 11 -1.78 2.24 12.98
N ARG A 12 -1.28 1.22 13.68
CA ARG A 12 -1.01 -0.10 13.11
C ARG A 12 -2.30 -0.84 12.73
N GLY A 13 -3.31 -0.80 13.60
CA GLY A 13 -4.63 -1.38 13.33
C GLY A 13 -5.31 -0.74 12.11
N LEU A 14 -5.19 0.59 11.98
CA LEU A 14 -5.73 1.34 10.85
C LEU A 14 -5.08 0.93 9.53
N MET A 15 -3.76 0.73 9.50
CA MET A 15 -3.08 0.21 8.30
C MET A 15 -3.53 -1.18 7.93
N ARG A 16 -3.61 -2.09 8.90
CA ARG A 16 -4.06 -3.47 8.65
C ARG A 16 -5.49 -3.52 8.11
N LEU A 17 -6.37 -2.64 8.60
CA LEU A 17 -7.74 -2.54 8.11
C LEU A 17 -7.81 -2.24 6.61
N PHE A 18 -6.89 -1.46 6.04
CA PHE A 18 -6.88 -1.17 4.61
C PHE A 18 -5.96 -2.09 3.80
N GLN A 19 -4.91 -2.63 4.43
CA GLN A 19 -3.92 -3.50 3.79
C GLN A 19 -4.45 -4.93 3.58
N ILE A 20 -5.11 -5.52 4.58
CA ILE A 20 -5.64 -6.90 4.52
C ILE A 20 -6.74 -7.05 3.45
N PRO A 21 -7.77 -6.19 3.38
CA PRO A 21 -8.72 -6.27 2.27
C PRO A 21 -8.08 -5.91 0.93
N GLY A 22 -7.10 -5.01 0.90
CA GLY A 22 -6.33 -4.71 -0.31
C GLY A 22 -5.53 -5.90 -0.85
N LEU A 23 -4.94 -6.70 0.05
CA LEU A 23 -4.19 -7.93 -0.27
C LEU A 23 -5.07 -8.97 -0.97
N ILE A 24 -6.37 -9.00 -0.67
CA ILE A 24 -7.30 -9.95 -1.30
C ILE A 24 -7.91 -9.34 -2.57
N LEU A 25 -8.38 -8.10 -2.48
CA LEU A 25 -9.18 -7.47 -3.53
C LEU A 25 -8.34 -7.15 -4.77
N ILE A 26 -7.10 -6.70 -4.62
CA ILE A 26 -6.30 -6.27 -5.76
C ILE A 26 -5.83 -7.45 -6.62
N PRO A 27 -5.25 -8.54 -6.07
CA PRO A 27 -4.94 -9.72 -6.87
C PRO A 27 -6.19 -10.32 -7.52
N LEU A 28 -7.33 -10.35 -6.80
CA LEU A 28 -8.60 -10.85 -7.32
C LEU A 28 -9.09 -10.05 -8.55
N VAL A 29 -8.93 -8.72 -8.53
CA VAL A 29 -9.25 -7.86 -9.67
C VAL A 29 -8.36 -8.15 -10.89
N TYR A 30 -7.08 -8.44 -10.68
CA TYR A 30 -6.15 -8.81 -11.75
C TYR A 30 -6.32 -10.25 -12.27
N PHE A 31 -6.77 -11.18 -11.44
CA PHE A 31 -6.95 -12.58 -11.84
C PHE A 31 -8.22 -12.80 -12.68
N TYR A 32 -9.32 -12.10 -12.38
CA TYR A 32 -10.63 -12.39 -12.94
C TYR A 32 -11.25 -11.21 -13.73
N PRO A 33 -11.68 -10.08 -13.13
CA PRO A 33 -12.27 -8.97 -13.88
C PRO A 33 -11.38 -8.42 -15.00
N ALA A 34 -10.06 -8.40 -14.82
CA ALA A 34 -9.12 -7.87 -15.80
C ALA A 34 -9.05 -8.69 -17.10
N ARG A 35 -9.56 -9.93 -17.14
CA ARG A 35 -9.61 -10.75 -18.35
C ARG A 35 -11.00 -10.88 -18.93
N ASP A 36 -11.99 -11.08 -18.08
CA ASP A 36 -13.26 -11.69 -18.50
C ASP A 36 -14.44 -10.72 -18.48
N ASN A 37 -14.38 -9.60 -17.73
CA ASN A 37 -15.55 -8.74 -17.55
C ASN A 37 -15.21 -7.26 -17.24
N LEU A 38 -15.48 -6.37 -18.22
CA LEU A 38 -15.21 -4.94 -18.12
C LEU A 38 -16.04 -4.21 -17.06
N ASP A 39 -17.31 -4.60 -16.83
CA ASP A 39 -18.14 -3.91 -15.84
C ASP A 39 -17.75 -4.31 -14.42
N LEU A 40 -17.40 -5.58 -14.21
CA LEU A 40 -16.84 -6.04 -12.94
C LEU A 40 -15.46 -5.40 -12.67
N LEU A 41 -14.68 -5.13 -13.72
CA LEU A 41 -13.39 -4.44 -13.63
C LEU A 41 -13.54 -2.99 -13.17
N LYS A 42 -14.55 -2.26 -13.65
CA LYS A 42 -14.82 -0.88 -13.22
C LYS A 42 -15.08 -0.79 -11.72
N TRP A 43 -15.96 -1.65 -11.20
CA TRP A 43 -16.23 -1.74 -9.76
C TRP A 43 -15.00 -2.21 -8.99
N GLY A 44 -14.26 -3.19 -9.52
CA GLY A 44 -13.02 -3.69 -8.94
C GLY A 44 -11.96 -2.59 -8.76
N ILE A 45 -11.70 -1.81 -9.81
CA ILE A 45 -10.74 -0.69 -9.77
C ILE A 45 -11.20 0.40 -8.81
N PHE A 46 -12.51 0.66 -8.73
CA PHE A 46 -13.05 1.64 -7.77
C PHE A 46 -12.72 1.26 -6.32
N PHE A 47 -13.04 0.03 -5.91
CA PHE A 47 -12.73 -0.45 -4.56
C PHE A 47 -11.22 -0.59 -4.31
N ALA A 48 -10.47 -1.09 -5.29
CA ALA A 48 -9.01 -1.17 -5.21
C ALA A 48 -8.37 0.21 -5.05
N GLY A 49 -8.85 1.21 -5.79
CA GLY A 49 -8.41 2.60 -5.70
C GLY A 49 -8.71 3.20 -4.33
N MET A 50 -9.93 3.01 -3.81
CA MET A 50 -10.28 3.49 -2.47
C MET A 50 -9.37 2.91 -1.37
N LEU A 51 -9.12 1.59 -1.40
CA LEU A 51 -8.24 0.93 -0.42
C LEU A 51 -6.80 1.42 -0.55
N THR A 52 -6.31 1.61 -1.77
CA THR A 52 -4.94 2.06 -2.04
C THR A 52 -4.73 3.53 -1.63
N ILE A 53 -5.68 4.41 -1.94
CA ILE A 53 -5.62 5.83 -1.54
C ILE A 53 -5.67 5.97 -0.01
N ALA A 54 -6.44 5.12 0.67
CA ALA A 54 -6.48 5.10 2.12
C ALA A 54 -5.12 4.74 2.74
N GLN A 55 -4.38 3.79 2.16
CA GLN A 55 -3.02 3.47 2.58
C GLN A 55 -2.04 4.64 2.35
N PHE A 56 -2.12 5.33 1.21
CA PHE A 56 -1.27 6.52 0.97
C PHE A 56 -1.59 7.66 1.95
N SER A 57 -2.86 7.84 2.31
CA SER A 57 -3.30 8.83 3.30
C SER A 57 -2.76 8.55 4.70
N PHE A 58 -2.52 7.28 5.03
CA PHE A 58 -1.86 6.90 6.27
C PHE A 58 -0.43 7.41 6.33
N TRP A 59 0.37 7.18 5.29
CA TRP A 59 1.79 7.53 5.29
C TRP A 59 2.03 9.03 5.46
N GLY A 60 1.20 9.88 4.85
CA GLY A 60 1.25 11.34 5.08
C GLY A 60 0.99 11.75 6.52
N ASN A 61 0.22 10.96 7.28
CA ASN A 61 -0.02 11.20 8.70
C ASN A 61 0.96 10.47 9.62
N TYR A 62 1.64 9.45 9.13
CA TYR A 62 2.50 8.59 9.93
C TYR A 62 3.97 9.03 9.89
N LEU A 63 4.53 9.27 8.70
CA LEU A 63 5.96 9.62 8.53
C LEU A 63 6.40 10.84 9.37
N PRO A 64 5.62 11.93 9.47
CA PRO A 64 6.02 13.09 10.26
C PRO A 64 6.14 12.82 11.77
N ARG A 65 5.53 11.74 12.25
CA ARG A 65 5.47 11.39 13.69
C ARG A 65 6.51 10.35 14.09
N VAL A 66 7.21 9.74 13.13
CA VAL A 66 8.25 8.74 13.40
C VAL A 66 9.64 9.36 13.40
N TYR A 67 9.83 10.43 12.63
CA TYR A 67 11.11 11.12 12.56
C TYR A 67 11.19 12.26 13.60
N PRO A 68 12.34 12.46 14.25
CA PRO A 68 12.52 13.57 15.18
C PRO A 68 12.42 14.91 14.45
N LEU A 69 11.92 15.94 15.15
CA LEU A 69 11.57 17.24 14.56
C LEU A 69 12.69 17.85 13.69
N HIS A 70 13.95 17.73 14.10
CA HIS A 70 15.12 18.30 13.42
C HIS A 70 15.56 17.53 12.16
N LEU A 71 15.09 16.29 11.94
CA LEU A 71 15.39 15.47 10.75
C LEU A 71 14.13 15.06 9.97
N ARG A 72 12.97 15.59 10.35
CA ARG A 72 11.67 15.17 9.81
C ARG A 72 11.59 15.31 8.29
N GLY A 73 11.98 16.46 7.75
CA GLY A 73 11.96 16.70 6.30
C GLY A 73 12.89 15.77 5.52
N THR A 74 14.08 15.48 6.05
CA THR A 74 15.04 14.57 5.42
C THR A 74 14.55 13.13 5.46
N GLY A 75 14.03 12.68 6.59
CA GLY A 75 13.48 11.33 6.77
C GLY A 75 12.26 11.07 5.89
N GLU A 76 11.31 12.00 5.86
CA GLU A 76 10.13 11.93 4.98
C GLU A 76 10.53 11.88 3.50
N SER A 77 11.45 12.75 3.08
CA SER A 77 11.91 12.81 1.69
C SER A 77 12.65 11.53 1.29
N PHE A 78 13.49 10.96 2.17
CA PHE A 78 14.17 9.70 1.89
C PHE A 78 13.17 8.55 1.75
N ALA A 79 12.22 8.42 2.68
CA ALA A 79 11.18 7.39 2.63
C ALA A 79 10.34 7.49 1.34
N ALA A 80 9.92 8.70 0.95
CA ALA A 80 9.11 8.92 -0.23
C ALA A 80 9.87 8.70 -1.55
N ASN A 81 11.10 9.20 -1.66
CA ASN A 81 11.86 9.14 -2.92
C ASN A 81 12.57 7.80 -3.12
N ILE A 82 13.25 7.28 -2.09
CA ILE A 82 13.95 6.00 -2.19
C ILE A 82 12.96 4.84 -2.10
N GLY A 83 12.16 4.81 -1.03
CA GLY A 83 11.19 3.75 -0.80
C GLY A 83 10.05 3.79 -1.81
N GLY A 84 9.28 4.89 -1.80
CA GLY A 84 8.09 5.01 -2.64
C GLY A 84 8.37 5.03 -4.14
N ARG A 85 9.33 5.85 -4.59
CA ARG A 85 9.55 6.07 -6.03
C ARG A 85 10.61 5.15 -6.64
N MET A 86 11.81 5.03 -6.08
CA MET A 86 12.83 4.16 -6.68
C MET A 86 12.52 2.67 -6.51
N ILE A 87 12.26 2.21 -5.28
CA ILE A 87 11.92 0.80 -5.06
C ILE A 87 10.54 0.49 -5.66
N GLY A 88 9.56 1.39 -5.50
CA GLY A 88 8.23 1.20 -6.09
C GLY A 88 8.22 1.05 -7.62
N THR A 89 9.01 1.86 -8.35
CA THR A 89 9.07 1.76 -9.82
C THR A 89 9.71 0.46 -10.31
N SER A 90 10.60 -0.17 -9.52
CA SER A 90 11.18 -1.46 -9.85
C SER A 90 10.14 -2.58 -10.00
N ALA A 91 8.96 -2.46 -9.38
CA ALA A 91 7.85 -3.41 -9.52
C ALA A 91 7.29 -3.46 -10.96
N ALA A 92 7.34 -2.34 -11.70
CA ALA A 92 6.97 -2.32 -13.12
C ALA A 92 7.96 -3.16 -13.94
N LEU A 93 9.26 -2.99 -13.69
CA LEU A 93 10.30 -3.78 -14.32
C LEU A 93 10.17 -5.28 -13.98
N ALA A 94 9.91 -5.61 -12.71
CA ALA A 94 9.66 -6.99 -12.29
C ALA A 94 8.47 -7.61 -13.05
N THR A 95 7.39 -6.85 -13.22
CA THR A 95 6.20 -7.30 -13.98
C THR A 95 6.55 -7.57 -15.45
N THR A 96 7.31 -6.68 -16.09
CA THR A 96 7.71 -6.85 -17.49
C THR A 96 8.68 -8.01 -17.67
N SER A 97 9.60 -8.23 -16.73
CA SER A 97 10.53 -9.35 -16.77
C SER A 97 9.85 -10.70 -16.51
N LEU A 98 8.75 -10.72 -15.76
CA LEU A 98 8.00 -11.92 -15.43
C LEU A 98 6.96 -12.29 -16.52
N THR A 99 6.51 -11.31 -17.31
CA THR A 99 5.52 -11.52 -18.38
C THR A 99 5.90 -12.65 -19.37
N PRO A 100 7.15 -12.75 -19.87
CA PRO A 100 7.54 -13.82 -20.80
C PRO A 100 7.51 -15.23 -20.19
N LEU A 101 7.61 -15.34 -18.86
CA LEU A 101 7.62 -16.60 -18.12
C LEU A 101 6.20 -17.09 -17.78
N MET A 102 5.19 -16.24 -17.98
CA MET A 102 3.80 -16.55 -17.63
C MET A 102 3.08 -17.29 -18.76
N PRO A 103 2.11 -18.16 -18.42
CA PRO A 103 1.22 -18.79 -19.40
C PRO A 103 0.56 -17.73 -20.30
N ASN A 104 0.55 -17.99 -21.61
CA ASN A 104 0.03 -17.08 -22.64
C ASN A 104 0.69 -15.69 -22.68
N LYS A 105 1.88 -15.52 -22.07
CA LYS A 105 2.57 -14.22 -21.94
C LYS A 105 1.64 -13.14 -21.36
N SER A 106 0.70 -13.53 -20.49
CA SER A 106 -0.31 -12.63 -19.95
C SER A 106 0.32 -11.65 -18.96
N THR A 107 0.38 -10.38 -19.33
CA THR A 107 0.83 -9.28 -18.47
C THR A 107 -0.02 -9.17 -17.20
N ALA A 108 -1.32 -9.49 -17.30
CA ALA A 108 -2.21 -9.49 -16.15
C ALA A 108 -1.87 -10.58 -15.11
N LEU A 109 -1.38 -11.76 -15.52
CA LEU A 109 -0.94 -12.81 -14.57
C LEU A 109 0.34 -12.36 -13.88
N ALA A 110 1.30 -11.85 -14.65
CA ALA A 110 2.56 -11.34 -14.10
C ALA A 110 2.30 -10.21 -13.10
N ALA A 111 1.43 -9.26 -13.44
CA ALA A 111 1.05 -8.15 -12.57
C ALA A 111 0.36 -8.65 -11.29
N ALA A 112 -0.55 -9.61 -11.39
CA ALA A 112 -1.21 -10.20 -10.22
C ALA A 112 -0.21 -10.81 -9.24
N CYS A 113 0.77 -11.58 -9.74
CA CYS A 113 1.82 -12.19 -8.92
C CYS A 113 2.71 -11.14 -8.25
N VAL A 114 3.13 -10.11 -8.99
CA VAL A 114 3.99 -9.04 -8.46
C VAL A 114 3.24 -8.24 -7.39
N VAL A 115 1.99 -7.86 -7.65
CA VAL A 115 1.17 -7.12 -6.70
C VAL A 115 0.92 -7.94 -5.44
N LEU A 116 0.61 -9.24 -5.56
CA LEU A 116 0.45 -10.13 -4.42
C LEU A 116 1.73 -10.18 -3.59
N ALA A 117 2.90 -10.33 -4.22
CA ALA A 117 4.18 -10.33 -3.53
C ALA A 117 4.44 -9.02 -2.78
N VAL A 118 4.22 -7.86 -3.43
CA VAL A 118 4.40 -6.53 -2.82
C VAL A 118 3.45 -6.35 -1.64
N TYR A 119 2.18 -6.72 -1.78
CA TYR A 119 1.21 -6.63 -0.70
C TYR A 119 1.52 -7.58 0.47
N LEU A 120 2.02 -8.77 0.18
CA LEU A 120 2.45 -9.73 1.19
C LEU A 120 3.66 -9.20 1.97
N ILE A 121 4.69 -8.73 1.26
CA ILE A 121 5.88 -8.10 1.87
C ILE A 121 5.46 -6.90 2.70
N GLY A 122 4.59 -6.03 2.18
CA GLY A 122 4.08 -4.86 2.91
C GLY A 122 3.30 -5.24 4.17
N SER A 123 2.48 -6.29 4.11
CA SER A 123 1.72 -6.80 5.26
C SER A 123 2.64 -7.38 6.33
N ILE A 124 3.68 -8.11 5.93
CA ILE A 124 4.70 -8.66 6.82
C ILE A 124 5.56 -7.53 7.42
N ALA A 125 6.00 -6.57 6.61
CA ALA A 125 6.76 -5.40 7.05
C ALA A 125 6.00 -4.56 8.08
N CYS A 126 4.67 -4.52 8.00
CA CYS A 126 3.81 -3.80 8.93
C CYS A 126 3.91 -4.31 10.39
N PHE A 127 4.39 -5.53 10.63
CA PHE A 127 4.65 -6.02 11.99
C PHE A 127 5.82 -5.31 12.68
N TRP A 128 6.81 -4.83 11.92
CA TRP A 128 7.94 -4.08 12.46
C TRP A 128 7.71 -2.58 12.51
N LEU A 129 6.52 -2.12 12.14
CA LEU A 129 6.22 -0.69 12.14
C LEU A 129 6.13 -0.18 13.60
N PRO A 130 6.95 0.80 14.01
CA PRO A 130 6.85 1.36 15.36
C PRO A 130 5.50 2.08 15.52
N GLU A 131 4.93 2.06 16.71
CA GLU A 131 3.80 2.94 17.00
C GLU A 131 4.38 4.31 17.34
N PRO A 132 3.98 5.39 16.65
CA PRO A 132 4.48 6.71 16.98
C PRO A 132 4.00 7.08 18.38
N ALA A 133 4.82 7.82 19.12
CA ALA A 133 4.47 8.30 20.44
C ALA A 133 3.11 9.03 20.37
N THR A 134 2.22 8.70 21.29
CA THR A 134 1.04 9.50 21.59
C THR A 134 1.50 10.91 21.87
N GLU A 135 0.80 11.92 21.34
CA GLU A 135 0.96 13.29 21.81
C GLU A 135 0.78 13.24 23.33
N ASP A 136 1.84 13.53 24.09
CA ASP A 136 1.67 13.85 25.50
C ASP A 136 0.77 15.08 25.55
N PRO A 137 -0.36 15.03 26.28
CA PRO A 137 -1.16 16.21 26.52
C PRO A 137 -0.46 17.02 27.60
N GLU A 138 0.48 17.90 27.26
CA GLU A 138 0.89 19.04 28.11
C GLU A 138 1.98 19.88 27.41
N ASP A 139 1.61 21.11 27.08
CA ASP A 139 2.30 22.30 27.58
C ASP A 139 1.29 23.46 27.43
N ASP A 140 0.46 23.59 28.48
CA ASP A 140 -0.22 24.83 28.88
C ASP A 140 0.80 25.86 29.38
#